data_AF-W0RA14-F1
#
_entry.id   AF-W0RA14-F1
#
_cell.length_a   1.000
_cell.length_b   1.000
_cell.length_c   1.000
_cell.angle_alpha   90.00
_cell.angle_beta   90.00
_cell.angle_gamma   90.00
#
_symmetry.space_group_name_H-M   'P 1'
#
loop_
_entity.id
_entity.type
_entity.pdbx_description
1 polymer ?
#
loop_
_entity_poly.entity_id
_entity_poly.type
_entity_poly.pdbx_seq_one_letter_code
_entity_poly.pdbx_strand_id
1 'polypeptide(L)'
;MSRPLRHALLASLLATPLAAQPTSARAVIDTAIARMGGRAALDSLRTVQYEIMTQWLNLAADGQPMRDRPSYERQSEWRDYRSRTWRNVRRFAGPALSSPEVVDVVTDTVGARRLPPGMPGTPTIATPAAAIDRWVPLNVAYVDERRELFAWAPERVVLELAAARDLAARADTTIGGDRHAVLTATIDGLPFTAFVRRASGLPTAVRFRADETNDFGLAPFGPMEVEIWYSMWAPNASARATLPRQWDTKRVGKPYKRMTVLGATFNAPMAADSLAFPDTVRTLALTLGRKPMGDLPIDSGVVVANGAVVQFYGAPSPAGAVRVGDAWHLVDGGNLALNAERAAAWLAANAPGDAKGTAAAIVTSNRPASVALWAARAGKRTYVSPAGAEPVRQALRRFGAPTTGLQVVARGQWLGAGARDSLWIEPIGLANGGGLLLYAPAQRWAYSAAVSAPSDVQLVADAIRRRGWAIERVGVPGRLAGMPAPGGAPGTTPRTSF
;
A
#
# COMPACT_ATOMS: atom_id res chain seq x y z
N MET A 1 -35.97 75.29 12.22
CA MET A 1 -34.62 75.72 11.77
C MET A 1 -33.90 74.51 11.22
N SER A 2 -33.76 74.46 9.91
CA SER A 2 -33.25 73.37 9.08
C SER A 2 -31.73 73.39 8.98
N ARG A 3 -31.06 72.25 9.21
CA ARG A 3 -29.65 72.02 8.86
C ARG A 3 -29.57 70.89 7.82
N PRO A 4 -28.83 71.05 6.71
CA PRO A 4 -28.70 69.99 5.71
C PRO A 4 -27.54 69.04 6.06
N LEU A 5 -27.82 67.72 6.00
CA LEU A 5 -26.85 66.64 6.08
C LEU A 5 -26.11 66.49 4.74
N ARG A 6 -24.83 66.84 4.72
CA ARG A 6 -23.91 66.55 3.60
C ARG A 6 -23.56 65.06 3.61
N HIS A 7 -23.97 64.34 2.56
CA HIS A 7 -23.52 62.98 2.28
C HIS A 7 -22.13 63.05 1.63
N ALA A 8 -21.11 62.52 2.31
CA ALA A 8 -19.81 62.28 1.73
C ALA A 8 -19.82 60.91 1.03
N LEU A 9 -19.75 60.90 -0.31
CA LEU A 9 -19.45 59.72 -1.10
C LEU A 9 -17.97 59.33 -0.85
N LEU A 10 -17.73 58.27 -0.07
CA LEU A 10 -16.44 57.58 -0.09
C LEU A 10 -16.38 56.75 -1.37
N ALA A 11 -15.66 57.23 -2.37
CA ALA A 11 -15.25 56.44 -3.52
C ALA A 11 -14.12 55.48 -3.06
N SER A 12 -14.51 54.26 -2.68
CA SER A 12 -13.57 53.16 -2.49
C SER A 12 -12.95 52.79 -3.84
N LEU A 13 -11.75 53.31 -4.10
CA LEU A 13 -10.86 52.83 -5.15
C LEU A 13 -10.57 51.34 -4.90
N LEU A 14 -11.32 50.48 -5.59
CA LEU A 14 -10.98 49.07 -5.78
C LEU A 14 -9.68 49.02 -6.59
N ALA A 15 -8.55 49.08 -5.88
CA ALA A 15 -7.27 48.70 -6.44
C ALA A 15 -7.36 47.22 -6.81
N THR A 16 -7.67 46.93 -8.08
CA THR A 16 -7.43 45.60 -8.66
C THR A 16 -5.96 45.29 -8.39
N PRO A 17 -5.64 44.24 -7.62
CA PRO A 17 -4.26 43.88 -7.39
C PRO A 17 -3.65 43.60 -8.76
N LEU A 18 -2.66 44.42 -9.15
CA LEU A 18 -1.82 44.17 -10.31
C LEU A 18 -1.35 42.72 -10.19
N ALA A 19 -1.87 41.86 -11.07
CA ALA A 19 -1.45 40.48 -11.13
C ALA A 19 0.05 40.48 -11.41
N ALA A 20 0.85 40.20 -10.38
CA ALA A 20 2.29 40.12 -10.50
C ALA A 20 2.60 39.17 -11.66
N GLN A 21 3.41 39.63 -12.62
CA GLN A 21 3.77 38.82 -13.77
C GLN A 21 4.27 37.45 -13.29
N PRO A 22 3.86 36.36 -13.97
CA PRO A 22 4.29 35.02 -13.58
C PRO A 22 5.81 34.97 -13.59
N THR A 23 6.41 34.77 -12.41
CA THR A 23 7.85 34.49 -12.30
C THR A 23 8.18 33.33 -13.22
N SER A 24 9.21 33.47 -14.06
CA SER A 24 9.61 32.36 -14.93
C SER A 24 9.91 31.11 -14.09
N ALA A 25 9.51 29.94 -14.57
CA ALA A 25 9.75 28.67 -13.88
C ALA A 25 11.23 28.49 -13.51
N ARG A 26 12.10 28.95 -14.42
CA ARG A 26 13.55 28.96 -14.25
C ARG A 26 13.99 29.79 -13.04
N ALA A 27 13.49 31.01 -12.88
CA ALA A 27 13.87 31.87 -11.75
C ALA A 27 13.41 31.28 -10.40
N VAL A 28 12.26 30.59 -10.36
CA VAL A 28 11.81 29.88 -9.15
C VAL A 28 12.80 28.76 -8.79
N ILE A 29 13.21 27.94 -9.77
CA ILE A 29 14.15 26.85 -9.55
C ILE A 29 15.55 27.34 -9.19
N ASP A 30 16.06 28.37 -9.87
CA ASP A 30 17.37 28.93 -9.56
C ASP A 30 17.39 29.52 -8.13
N THR A 31 16.29 30.13 -7.70
CA THR A 31 16.11 30.57 -6.30
C THR A 31 16.14 29.37 -5.35
N ALA A 32 15.42 28.29 -5.65
CA ALA A 32 15.40 27.09 -4.81
C ALA A 32 16.79 26.47 -4.68
N ILE A 33 17.51 26.33 -5.79
CA ILE A 33 18.89 25.84 -5.83
C ILE A 33 19.79 26.72 -4.96
N ALA A 34 19.71 28.05 -5.09
CA ALA A 34 20.50 28.96 -4.27
C ALA A 34 20.19 28.81 -2.77
N ARG A 35 18.91 28.69 -2.39
CA ARG A 35 18.47 28.52 -1.00
C ARG A 35 18.85 27.16 -0.41
N MET A 36 19.01 26.15 -1.24
CA MET A 36 19.48 24.83 -0.84
C MET A 36 21.01 24.73 -0.74
N GLY A 37 21.77 25.80 -0.94
CA GLY A 37 23.24 25.80 -0.84
C GLY A 37 23.97 26.00 -2.17
N GLY A 38 23.22 26.19 -3.26
CA GLY A 38 23.76 26.47 -4.59
C GLY A 38 24.01 25.22 -5.43
N ARG A 39 24.12 25.45 -6.75
CA ARG A 39 24.23 24.38 -7.76
C ARG A 39 25.44 23.47 -7.52
N ALA A 40 26.59 24.08 -7.24
CA ALA A 40 27.85 23.35 -7.02
C ALA A 40 27.76 22.40 -5.81
N ALA A 41 27.14 22.83 -4.70
CA ALA A 41 26.96 21.99 -3.53
C ALA A 41 26.07 20.77 -3.86
N LEU A 42 24.91 21.00 -4.50
CA LEU A 42 23.98 19.94 -4.87
C LEU A 42 24.54 18.97 -5.93
N ASP A 43 25.25 19.46 -6.94
CA ASP A 43 25.90 18.61 -7.95
C ASP A 43 27.03 17.75 -7.34
N SER A 44 27.69 18.24 -6.28
CA SER A 44 28.77 17.52 -5.61
C SER A 44 28.31 16.31 -4.78
N LEU A 45 27.01 16.22 -4.48
CA LEU A 45 26.43 15.10 -3.75
C LEU A 45 26.44 13.89 -4.69
N ARG A 46 27.23 12.85 -4.39
CA ARG A 46 27.33 11.62 -5.20
C ARG A 46 26.69 10.44 -4.50
N THR A 47 26.85 10.39 -3.19
CA THR A 47 26.23 9.38 -2.33
C THR A 47 25.65 10.02 -1.07
N VAL A 48 24.71 9.31 -0.43
CA VAL A 48 24.24 9.64 0.91
C VAL A 48 24.08 8.35 1.72
N GLN A 49 24.43 8.45 3.00
CA GLN A 49 24.01 7.53 4.04
C GLN A 49 22.99 8.23 4.94
N TYR A 50 21.76 7.73 4.95
CA TYR A 50 20.69 8.16 5.83
C TYR A 50 20.49 7.20 7.00
N GLU A 51 20.24 7.74 8.18
CA GLU A 51 19.61 7.03 9.30
C GLU A 51 18.18 7.55 9.41
N ILE A 52 17.20 6.68 9.21
CA ILE A 52 15.78 7.05 9.11
C ILE A 52 14.94 6.23 10.07
N MET A 53 13.93 6.89 10.66
CA MET A 53 12.76 6.23 11.24
C MET A 53 11.58 6.39 10.29
N THR A 54 11.05 5.28 9.80
CA THR A 54 9.84 5.25 8.97
C THR A 54 8.65 4.83 9.83
N GLN A 55 7.64 5.68 9.90
CA GLN A 55 6.32 5.33 10.40
C GLN A 55 5.45 4.95 9.20
N TRP A 56 5.13 3.67 9.08
CA TRP A 56 4.19 3.15 8.10
C TRP A 56 2.77 3.33 8.61
N LEU A 57 1.91 3.84 7.75
CA LEU A 57 0.50 4.06 8.04
C LEU A 57 -0.31 3.09 7.19
N ASN A 58 -1.30 2.45 7.80
CA ASN A 58 -2.22 1.61 7.04
C ASN A 58 -3.00 2.50 6.09
N LEU A 59 -2.83 2.26 4.79
CA LEU A 59 -3.64 2.89 3.75
C LEU A 59 -5.05 2.30 3.83
N ALA A 60 -5.83 2.74 4.81
CA ALA A 60 -7.21 2.34 4.98
C ALA A 60 -8.07 3.16 4.04
N ALA A 61 -9.05 2.52 3.40
CA ALA A 61 -9.97 3.22 2.52
C ALA A 61 -11.16 3.85 3.28
N ASP A 62 -11.31 3.59 4.58
CA ASP A 62 -12.32 4.24 5.42
C ASP A 62 -12.03 5.74 5.66
N GLY A 63 -13.09 6.54 5.79
CA GLY A 63 -12.99 7.99 5.96
C GLY A 63 -12.71 8.42 7.41
N GLN A 64 -12.47 7.47 8.31
CA GLN A 64 -12.31 7.74 9.74
C GLN A 64 -10.92 8.35 10.00
N PRO A 65 -10.82 9.50 10.68
CA PRO A 65 -9.53 10.07 11.06
C PRO A 65 -8.85 9.20 12.13
N MET A 66 -7.53 9.02 12.02
CA MET A 66 -6.64 8.45 13.05
C MET A 66 -6.93 6.99 13.49
N ARG A 67 -7.40 6.13 12.59
CA ARG A 67 -7.44 4.66 12.80
C ARG A 67 -6.16 3.95 12.36
N ASP A 68 -5.10 4.69 12.10
CA ASP A 68 -3.81 4.14 11.76
C ASP A 68 -3.31 3.25 12.90
N ARG A 69 -2.84 2.06 12.53
CA ARG A 69 -2.07 1.18 13.42
C ARG A 69 -0.64 1.31 12.93
N PRO A 70 0.08 2.37 13.31
CA PRO A 70 1.39 2.61 12.74
C PRO A 70 2.32 1.45 13.08
N SER A 71 3.11 1.03 12.11
CA SER A 71 4.32 0.26 12.38
C SER A 71 5.53 1.16 12.18
N TYR A 72 6.58 0.89 12.95
CA TYR A 72 7.80 1.66 12.87
C TYR A 72 8.91 0.79 12.32
N GLU A 73 9.74 1.38 11.48
CA GLU A 73 10.91 0.75 10.89
C GLU A 73 12.09 1.69 11.08
N ARG A 74 13.15 1.19 11.72
CA ARG A 74 14.43 1.88 11.74
C ARG A 74 15.26 1.36 10.59
N GLN A 75 15.84 2.26 9.81
CA GLN A 75 16.62 1.90 8.64
C GLN A 75 17.87 2.75 8.44
N SER A 76 18.94 2.12 7.95
CA SER A 76 20.15 2.76 7.45
C SER A 76 20.18 2.58 5.94
N GLU A 77 20.02 3.69 5.21
CA GLU A 77 19.87 3.71 3.77
C GLU A 77 21.12 4.33 3.11
N TRP A 78 21.64 3.67 2.10
CA TRP A 78 22.68 4.19 1.22
C TRP A 78 22.12 4.39 -0.18
N ARG A 79 22.38 5.56 -0.76
CA ARG A 79 22.08 5.85 -2.17
C ARG A 79 23.35 6.26 -2.88
N ASP A 80 23.58 5.70 -4.05
CA ASP A 80 24.55 6.20 -5.02
C ASP A 80 23.80 6.76 -6.22
N TYR A 81 23.85 8.06 -6.43
CA TYR A 81 23.10 8.71 -7.52
C TYR A 81 23.68 8.45 -8.90
N ARG A 82 24.94 8.01 -9.01
CA ARG A 82 25.57 7.73 -10.31
C ARG A 82 25.12 6.39 -10.85
N SER A 83 25.25 5.32 -10.06
CA SER A 83 24.69 4.01 -10.41
C SER A 83 23.18 3.92 -10.16
N ARG A 84 22.63 4.98 -9.55
CA ARG A 84 21.30 5.07 -8.97
C ARG A 84 21.05 3.99 -7.90
N THR A 85 22.05 3.26 -7.41
CA THR A 85 21.88 2.08 -6.54
C THR A 85 21.43 2.42 -5.13
N TRP A 86 20.52 1.61 -4.60
CA TRP A 86 19.95 1.73 -3.26
C TRP A 86 20.36 0.52 -2.43
N ARG A 87 20.82 0.76 -1.21
CA ARG A 87 20.95 -0.28 -0.18
C ARG A 87 20.19 0.15 1.06
N ASN A 88 19.41 -0.75 1.62
CA ASN A 88 18.63 -0.48 2.82
C ASN A 88 18.85 -1.57 3.86
N VAL A 89 19.35 -1.19 5.04
CA VAL A 89 19.40 -2.07 6.21
C VAL A 89 18.23 -1.71 7.10
N ARG A 90 17.30 -2.64 7.33
CA ARG A 90 16.05 -2.31 8.03
C ARG A 90 15.67 -3.28 9.13
N ARG A 91 15.02 -2.73 10.15
CA ARG A 91 14.45 -3.44 11.30
C ARG A 91 13.08 -2.88 11.63
N PHE A 92 12.05 -3.73 11.58
CA PHE A 92 10.71 -3.38 12.07
C PHE A 92 10.64 -3.46 13.59
N ALA A 93 10.03 -2.46 14.21
CA ALA A 93 9.65 -2.47 15.61
C ALA A 93 8.28 -3.15 15.74
N GLY A 94 8.26 -4.33 16.38
CA GLY A 94 7.04 -5.09 16.65
C GLY A 94 6.95 -5.51 18.12
N PRO A 95 5.76 -5.92 18.60
CA PRO A 95 5.54 -6.38 19.98
C PRO A 95 6.30 -7.68 20.32
N ALA A 96 6.63 -8.49 19.31
CA ALA A 96 7.67 -9.50 19.43
C ALA A 96 9.02 -8.84 19.14
N LEU A 97 9.91 -8.85 20.13
CA LEU A 97 11.25 -8.27 20.08
C LEU A 97 11.97 -8.60 18.75
N SER A 98 12.32 -7.55 18.01
CA SER A 98 13.14 -7.51 16.78
C SER A 98 12.71 -8.44 15.64
N SER A 99 12.00 -7.91 14.64
CA SER A 99 12.15 -8.46 13.29
C SER A 99 13.65 -8.48 12.96
N PRO A 100 14.18 -9.59 12.42
CA PRO A 100 15.60 -9.68 12.21
C PRO A 100 16.01 -8.67 11.14
N GLU A 101 17.23 -8.17 11.27
CA GLU A 101 17.77 -7.20 10.31
C GLU A 101 17.83 -7.83 8.92
N VAL A 102 17.34 -7.11 7.92
CA VAL A 102 17.46 -7.51 6.52
C VAL A 102 18.18 -6.41 5.75
N VAL A 103 18.98 -6.82 4.76
CA VAL A 103 19.70 -5.90 3.88
C VAL A 103 19.14 -6.05 2.48
N ASP A 104 18.49 -5.01 1.97
CA ASP A 104 18.04 -4.92 0.59
C ASP A 104 19.09 -4.17 -0.22
N VAL A 105 19.40 -4.66 -1.42
CA VAL A 105 20.20 -3.94 -2.42
C VAL A 105 19.41 -3.96 -3.72
N VAL A 106 19.17 -2.79 -4.28
CA VAL A 106 18.33 -2.59 -5.46
C VAL A 106 19.08 -1.74 -6.47
N THR A 107 19.26 -2.29 -7.67
CA THR A 107 19.78 -1.59 -8.86
C THR A 107 18.63 -1.10 -9.73
N ASP A 108 18.95 -0.50 -10.87
CA ASP A 108 18.00 -0.02 -11.88
C ASP A 108 17.11 -1.10 -12.49
N THR A 109 17.53 -2.36 -12.39
CA THR A 109 16.95 -3.49 -13.13
C THR A 109 16.51 -4.63 -12.24
N VAL A 110 17.09 -4.77 -11.05
CA VAL A 110 16.85 -5.89 -10.13
C VAL A 110 17.09 -5.47 -8.68
N GLY A 111 16.53 -6.23 -7.74
CA GLY A 111 16.91 -6.15 -6.34
C GLY A 111 17.11 -7.52 -5.72
N ALA A 112 17.82 -7.55 -4.60
CA ALA A 112 17.99 -8.74 -3.78
C ALA A 112 18.03 -8.38 -2.29
N ARG A 113 17.56 -9.30 -1.46
CA ARG A 113 17.61 -9.24 0.00
C ARG A 113 18.60 -10.23 0.52
N ARG A 114 19.54 -9.79 1.35
CA ARG A 114 20.38 -10.67 2.15
C ARG A 114 19.66 -11.00 3.45
N LEU A 115 19.46 -12.29 3.68
CA LEU A 115 18.85 -12.80 4.89
C LEU A 115 19.89 -12.91 6.03
N PRO A 116 19.47 -12.72 7.29
CA PRO A 116 20.33 -12.85 8.45
C PRO A 116 20.80 -14.30 8.64
N PRO A 117 21.97 -14.53 9.26
CA PRO A 117 22.45 -15.88 9.55
C PRO A 117 21.43 -16.67 10.37
N GLY A 118 21.25 -17.96 10.05
CA GLY A 118 20.35 -18.85 10.80
C GLY A 118 18.86 -18.64 10.52
N MET A 119 18.47 -17.61 9.75
CA MET A 119 17.15 -17.55 9.17
C MET A 119 17.15 -18.47 7.96
N PRO A 120 16.49 -19.66 8.00
CA PRO A 120 16.26 -20.42 6.79
C PRO A 120 15.61 -19.46 5.80
N GLY A 121 16.02 -19.51 4.53
CA GLY A 121 15.34 -18.76 3.48
C GLY A 121 13.88 -19.10 3.58
N THR A 122 13.09 -18.25 4.25
CA THR A 122 11.70 -18.55 4.51
C THR A 122 11.14 -18.63 3.11
N PRO A 123 10.62 -19.78 2.67
CA PRO A 123 10.03 -19.84 1.36
C PRO A 123 8.92 -18.80 1.36
N THR A 124 9.20 -17.64 0.80
CA THR A 124 8.14 -16.75 0.40
C THR A 124 7.47 -17.47 -0.74
N ILE A 125 6.20 -17.20 -0.96
CA ILE A 125 5.45 -17.86 -2.04
C ILE A 125 6.10 -17.56 -3.43
N ALA A 126 7.03 -16.59 -3.51
CA ALA A 126 7.85 -16.29 -4.67
C ALA A 126 9.20 -17.04 -4.77
N THR A 127 9.63 -17.82 -3.76
CA THR A 127 10.95 -18.48 -3.77
C THR A 127 10.94 -19.83 -3.04
N PRO A 128 10.60 -20.93 -3.73
CA PRO A 128 10.97 -22.25 -3.25
C PRO A 128 12.49 -22.40 -3.45
N ALA A 129 13.26 -22.32 -2.36
CA ALA A 129 14.61 -22.88 -2.22
C ALA A 129 15.86 -22.21 -2.88
N ALA A 130 15.79 -21.10 -3.64
CA ALA A 130 16.98 -20.56 -4.33
C ALA A 130 17.68 -19.38 -3.63
N ALA A 131 18.09 -19.52 -2.35
CA ALA A 131 19.02 -18.54 -1.76
C ALA A 131 20.44 -18.83 -2.26
N ILE A 132 21.09 -17.85 -2.89
CA ILE A 132 22.50 -17.95 -3.29
C ILE A 132 23.30 -17.09 -2.30
N ASP A 133 24.14 -17.71 -1.47
CA ASP A 133 24.91 -17.02 -0.43
C ASP A 133 24.05 -16.13 0.48
N ARG A 134 22.85 -16.63 0.84
CA ARG A 134 21.81 -15.94 1.65
C ARG A 134 21.11 -14.78 0.96
N TRP A 135 21.40 -14.51 -0.30
CA TRP A 135 20.64 -13.56 -1.11
C TRP A 135 19.42 -14.23 -1.71
N VAL A 136 18.28 -13.56 -1.58
CA VAL A 136 17.04 -13.91 -2.27
C VAL A 136 16.64 -12.75 -3.18
N PRO A 137 16.19 -13.00 -4.41
CA PRO A 137 15.68 -11.94 -5.27
C PRO A 137 14.55 -11.15 -4.61
N LEU A 138 14.55 -9.84 -4.83
CA LEU A 138 13.41 -8.97 -4.53
C LEU A 138 12.48 -8.89 -5.74
N ASN A 139 11.24 -8.52 -5.44
CA ASN A 139 10.24 -8.25 -6.45
C ASN A 139 10.52 -6.96 -7.22
N VAL A 140 10.08 -6.87 -8.48
CA VAL A 140 10.17 -5.66 -9.32
C VAL A 140 9.53 -4.43 -8.67
N ALA A 141 8.56 -4.60 -7.77
CA ALA A 141 8.02 -3.51 -6.96
C ALA A 141 9.09 -2.69 -6.22
N TYR A 142 10.20 -3.33 -5.79
CA TYR A 142 11.31 -2.61 -5.15
C TYR A 142 12.12 -1.79 -6.16
N VAL A 143 12.18 -2.23 -7.42
CA VAL A 143 12.79 -1.46 -8.52
C VAL A 143 11.91 -0.24 -8.84
N ASP A 144 10.59 -0.41 -8.84
CA ASP A 144 9.62 0.68 -9.01
C ASP A 144 9.70 1.68 -7.85
N GLU A 145 9.72 1.22 -6.59
CA GLU A 145 9.90 2.09 -5.42
C GLU A 145 11.23 2.85 -5.48
N ARG A 146 12.32 2.18 -5.88
CA ARG A 146 13.61 2.82 -6.09
C ARG A 146 13.54 3.91 -7.15
N ARG A 147 12.79 3.72 -8.25
CA ARG A 147 12.59 4.75 -9.25
C ARG A 147 12.00 6.02 -8.65
N GLU A 148 10.93 5.90 -7.85
CA GLU A 148 10.32 7.03 -7.14
C GLU A 148 11.30 7.68 -6.16
N LEU A 149 12.02 6.86 -5.40
CA LEU A 149 12.98 7.31 -4.38
C LEU A 149 14.11 8.16 -4.97
N PHE A 150 14.60 7.84 -6.17
CA PHE A 150 15.63 8.63 -6.85
C PHE A 150 15.08 9.83 -7.59
N ALA A 151 13.92 9.71 -8.25
CA ALA A 151 13.30 10.83 -8.96
C ALA A 151 12.92 11.97 -7.99
N TRP A 152 12.46 11.63 -6.79
CA TRP A 152 11.91 12.57 -5.80
C TRP A 152 12.77 12.70 -4.55
N ALA A 153 14.03 12.26 -4.62
CA ALA A 153 15.04 12.51 -3.63
C ALA A 153 15.15 14.03 -3.36
N PRO A 154 15.03 14.51 -2.10
CA PRO A 154 14.96 15.94 -1.83
C PRO A 154 16.24 16.68 -2.23
N GLU A 155 17.39 16.02 -2.13
CA GLU A 155 18.69 16.51 -2.59
C GLU A 155 18.83 16.59 -4.13
N ARG A 156 17.90 15.98 -4.89
CA ARG A 156 17.93 15.93 -6.37
C ARG A 156 16.78 16.66 -7.04
N VAL A 157 15.61 16.72 -6.42
CA VAL A 157 14.37 17.16 -7.08
C VAL A 157 14.49 18.52 -7.77
N VAL A 158 15.22 19.49 -7.18
CA VAL A 158 15.43 20.81 -7.79
C VAL A 158 16.39 20.78 -8.98
N LEU A 159 17.36 19.85 -8.98
CA LEU A 159 18.29 19.65 -10.10
C LEU A 159 17.57 18.96 -11.27
N GLU A 160 16.76 17.95 -10.97
CA GLU A 160 15.95 17.25 -11.98
C GLU A 160 14.93 18.22 -12.61
N LEU A 161 14.28 19.07 -11.81
CA LEU A 161 13.43 20.17 -12.31
C LEU A 161 14.20 21.13 -13.22
N ALA A 162 15.43 21.51 -12.83
CA ALA A 162 16.27 22.41 -13.61
C ALA A 162 16.73 21.79 -14.96
N ALA A 163 16.77 20.46 -15.04
CA ALA A 163 17.17 19.72 -16.25
C ALA A 163 15.99 19.36 -17.16
N ALA A 164 14.76 19.40 -16.64
CA ALA A 164 13.56 19.08 -17.40
C ALA A 164 13.33 20.07 -18.55
N ARG A 165 13.23 19.54 -19.78
CA ARG A 165 13.04 20.33 -21.00
C ARG A 165 11.67 21.00 -21.08
N ASP A 166 10.68 20.40 -20.42
CA ASP A 166 9.29 20.83 -20.40
C ASP A 166 8.92 21.57 -19.10
N LEU A 167 9.91 22.07 -18.35
CA LEU A 167 9.68 22.84 -17.13
C LEU A 167 8.82 24.08 -17.42
N ALA A 168 7.64 24.14 -16.79
CA ALA A 168 6.70 25.24 -16.94
C ALA A 168 6.17 25.70 -15.59
N ALA A 169 5.93 27.01 -15.47
CA ALA A 169 5.24 27.60 -14.33
C ALA A 169 3.73 27.61 -14.59
N ARG A 170 2.95 27.35 -13.55
CA ARG A 170 1.50 27.49 -13.53
C ARG A 170 1.09 28.63 -12.60
N ALA A 171 -0.20 28.90 -12.53
CA ALA A 171 -0.72 29.86 -11.56
C ALA A 171 -0.29 29.45 -10.13
N ASP A 172 0.15 30.43 -9.35
CA ASP A 172 0.47 30.23 -7.95
C ASP A 172 -0.74 29.69 -7.19
N THR A 173 -0.47 28.95 -6.12
CA THR A 173 -1.49 28.43 -5.22
C THR A 173 -1.19 28.81 -3.76
N THR A 174 -2.16 28.57 -2.88
CA THR A 174 -2.00 28.73 -1.43
C THR A 174 -2.14 27.36 -0.76
N ILE A 175 -1.18 27.00 0.10
CA ILE A 175 -1.20 25.77 0.89
C ILE A 175 -0.97 26.17 2.34
N GLY A 176 -1.90 25.84 3.23
CA GLY A 176 -1.78 26.18 4.65
C GLY A 176 -1.67 27.68 4.93
N GLY A 177 -2.23 28.53 4.06
CA GLY A 177 -2.11 30.00 4.15
C GLY A 177 -0.85 30.59 3.50
N ASP A 178 0.11 29.76 3.10
CA ASP A 178 1.34 30.20 2.44
C ASP A 178 1.23 30.16 0.91
N ARG A 179 1.76 31.19 0.25
CA ARG A 179 1.82 31.26 -1.22
C ARG A 179 2.92 30.35 -1.78
N HIS A 180 2.60 29.62 -2.84
CA HIS A 180 3.49 28.67 -3.52
C HIS A 180 3.54 28.94 -5.02
N ALA A 181 4.74 28.87 -5.59
CA ALA A 181 4.92 28.67 -7.01
C ALA A 181 4.53 27.23 -7.37
N VAL A 182 3.80 27.06 -8.47
CA VAL A 182 3.43 25.74 -9.00
C VAL A 182 4.23 25.50 -10.27
N LEU A 183 5.02 24.43 -10.29
CA LEU A 183 5.86 24.06 -11.42
C LEU A 183 5.43 22.70 -11.94
N THR A 184 5.39 22.52 -13.26
CA THR A 184 5.11 21.24 -13.91
C THR A 184 6.28 20.85 -14.80
N ALA A 185 6.62 19.56 -14.82
CA ALA A 185 7.67 19.00 -15.66
C ALA A 185 7.47 17.48 -15.80
N THR A 186 8.26 16.85 -16.67
CA THR A 186 8.38 15.39 -16.78
C THR A 186 9.75 14.96 -16.28
N ILE A 187 9.80 14.14 -15.22
CA ILE A 187 11.03 13.51 -14.71
C ILE A 187 10.87 12.02 -14.84
N ASP A 188 11.88 11.38 -15.45
CA ASP A 188 11.89 9.93 -15.67
C ASP A 188 10.57 9.42 -16.29
N GLY A 189 10.09 10.11 -17.32
CA GLY A 189 8.84 9.76 -18.03
C GLY A 189 7.54 9.96 -17.22
N LEU A 190 7.61 10.49 -16.00
CA LEU A 190 6.45 10.75 -15.15
C LEU A 190 6.14 12.26 -15.12
N PRO A 191 4.96 12.68 -15.59
CA PRO A 191 4.47 14.03 -15.37
C PRO A 191 4.27 14.27 -13.88
N PHE A 192 4.76 15.40 -13.38
CA PHE A 192 4.57 15.77 -11.99
C PHE A 192 4.42 17.28 -11.81
N THR A 193 3.97 17.66 -10.62
CA THR A 193 3.83 19.03 -10.15
C THR A 193 4.66 19.23 -8.90
N ALA A 194 5.50 20.26 -8.87
CA ALA A 194 6.22 20.69 -7.68
C ALA A 194 5.61 21.97 -7.12
N PHE A 195 5.59 22.07 -5.79
CA PHE A 195 5.15 23.24 -5.05
C PHE A 195 6.34 23.84 -4.32
N VAL A 196 6.71 25.08 -4.63
CA VAL A 196 7.84 25.78 -4.01
C VAL A 196 7.31 26.97 -3.22
N ARG A 197 7.55 26.99 -1.91
CA ARG A 197 7.04 28.06 -1.04
C ARG A 197 7.71 29.38 -1.40
N ARG A 198 6.92 30.42 -1.69
CA ARG A 198 7.45 31.72 -2.15
C ARG A 198 8.34 32.41 -1.12
N ALA A 199 7.99 32.30 0.17
CA ALA A 199 8.73 32.96 1.25
C ALA A 199 10.14 32.39 1.48
N SER A 200 10.29 31.07 1.43
CA SER A 200 11.59 30.40 1.68
C SER A 200 12.34 30.03 0.41
N GLY A 201 11.64 29.92 -0.72
CA GLY A 201 12.18 29.36 -1.96
C GLY A 201 12.40 27.84 -1.91
N LEU A 202 11.99 27.15 -0.84
CA LEU A 202 12.23 25.72 -0.67
C LEU A 202 11.05 24.89 -1.18
N PRO A 203 11.29 23.70 -1.77
CA PRO A 203 10.22 22.75 -2.11
C PRO A 203 9.38 22.38 -0.88
N THR A 204 8.07 22.35 -1.06
CA THR A 204 7.12 21.94 -0.03
C THR A 204 6.55 20.58 -0.33
N ALA A 205 6.20 20.31 -1.60
CA ALA A 205 5.71 19.02 -2.01
C ALA A 205 5.96 18.76 -3.50
N VAL A 206 5.96 17.48 -3.88
CA VAL A 206 5.75 17.03 -5.25
C VAL A 206 4.50 16.16 -5.33
N ARG A 207 3.82 16.19 -6.48
CA ARG A 207 2.65 15.38 -6.79
C ARG A 207 2.81 14.74 -8.17
N PHE A 208 2.59 13.44 -8.26
CA PHE A 208 2.68 12.66 -9.49
C PHE A 208 1.66 11.52 -9.48
N ARG A 209 1.56 10.78 -10.58
CA ARG A 209 0.74 9.58 -10.67
C ARG A 209 1.63 8.35 -10.80
N ALA A 210 1.42 7.36 -9.93
CA ALA A 210 2.16 6.11 -9.93
C ALA A 210 1.23 4.94 -10.26
N ASP A 211 1.77 3.92 -10.93
CA ASP A 211 1.14 2.62 -11.08
C ASP A 211 1.94 1.58 -10.29
N GLU A 212 1.37 1.14 -9.17
CA GLU A 212 2.00 0.22 -8.22
C GLU A 212 1.45 -1.20 -8.39
N THR A 213 1.07 -1.58 -9.61
CA THR A 213 0.52 -2.91 -9.90
C THR A 213 1.47 -4.05 -9.49
N ASN A 214 2.77 -3.78 -9.41
CA ASN A 214 3.76 -4.73 -8.95
C ASN A 214 3.78 -4.89 -7.42
N ASP A 215 3.34 -3.91 -6.64
CA ASP A 215 3.34 -3.96 -5.18
C ASP A 215 2.00 -4.52 -4.66
N PHE A 216 2.01 -5.64 -3.94
CA PHE A 216 0.74 -6.22 -3.47
C PHE A 216 0.00 -5.31 -2.48
N GLY A 217 0.66 -4.47 -1.70
CA GLY A 217 0.01 -3.59 -0.73
C GLY A 217 -0.70 -2.42 -1.41
N LEU A 218 -0.20 -2.00 -2.57
CA LEU A 218 -0.64 -0.82 -3.29
C LEU A 218 -1.45 -1.12 -4.56
N ALA A 219 -1.24 -2.28 -5.19
CA ALA A 219 -1.94 -2.69 -6.40
C ALA A 219 -3.48 -2.64 -6.29
N PRO A 220 -4.13 -2.99 -5.15
CA PRO A 220 -5.59 -2.85 -5.03
C PRO A 220 -6.13 -1.43 -5.25
N PHE A 221 -5.27 -0.41 -5.11
CA PHE A 221 -5.65 0.98 -5.32
C PHE A 221 -5.55 1.43 -6.78
N GLY A 222 -4.93 0.63 -7.66
CA GLY A 222 -4.70 0.94 -9.07
C GLY A 222 -3.82 2.17 -9.29
N PRO A 223 -3.74 2.71 -10.51
CA PRO A 223 -2.99 3.94 -10.75
C PRO A 223 -3.51 5.08 -9.87
N MET A 224 -2.62 5.70 -9.12
CA MET A 224 -2.97 6.58 -8.00
C MET A 224 -2.15 7.85 -7.99
N GLU A 225 -2.74 8.91 -7.43
CA GLU A 225 -1.99 10.12 -7.10
C GLU A 225 -1.12 9.86 -5.87
N VAL A 226 0.13 10.30 -5.95
CA VAL A 226 1.12 10.27 -4.89
C VAL A 226 1.55 11.70 -4.60
N GLU A 227 1.64 12.05 -3.33
CA GLU A 227 2.24 13.30 -2.88
C GLU A 227 3.39 13.00 -1.94
N ILE A 228 4.53 13.68 -2.12
CA ILE A 228 5.64 13.64 -1.17
C ILE A 228 5.83 15.05 -0.65
N TRP A 229 5.70 15.23 0.66
CA TRP A 229 5.84 16.50 1.35
C TRP A 229 7.17 16.58 2.07
N TYR A 230 7.87 17.71 1.94
CA TYR A 230 9.17 17.95 2.54
C TYR A 230 9.04 18.96 3.67
N SER A 231 9.53 18.61 4.85
CA SER A 231 9.46 19.49 6.02
C SER A 231 10.73 19.43 6.89
N MET A 232 10.77 20.29 7.91
CA MET A 232 11.90 20.42 8.85
C MET A 232 13.24 20.70 8.16
N TRP A 233 13.23 21.59 7.17
CA TRP A 233 14.41 22.05 6.43
C TRP A 233 15.48 22.59 7.38
N ALA A 234 16.70 22.06 7.27
CA ALA A 234 17.83 22.47 8.08
C ALA A 234 19.14 22.39 7.27
N PRO A 235 20.15 23.21 7.58
CA PRO A 235 21.49 23.04 7.04
C PRO A 235 22.06 21.66 7.39
N ASN A 236 22.72 21.01 6.43
CA ASN A 236 23.51 19.81 6.63
C ASN A 236 24.98 20.12 6.32
N ALA A 237 25.85 19.98 7.32
CA ALA A 237 27.26 20.33 7.19
C ALA A 237 28.01 19.47 6.16
N SER A 238 27.73 18.16 6.09
CA SER A 238 28.40 17.26 5.13
C SER A 238 27.98 17.55 3.68
N ALA A 239 26.72 17.93 3.46
CA ALA A 239 26.21 18.30 2.14
C ALA A 239 26.58 19.73 1.73
N ARG A 240 26.91 20.60 2.70
CA ARG A 240 26.94 22.06 2.54
C ARG A 240 25.66 22.60 1.89
N ALA A 241 24.54 21.99 2.25
CA ALA A 241 23.24 22.22 1.64
C ALA A 241 22.13 22.26 2.70
N THR A 242 21.02 22.95 2.40
CA THR A 242 19.80 22.92 3.22
C THR A 242 18.90 21.80 2.72
N LEU A 243 18.58 20.83 3.58
CA LEU A 243 17.83 19.63 3.22
C LEU A 243 16.67 19.40 4.20
N PRO A 244 15.57 18.78 3.77
CA PRO A 244 14.46 18.44 4.65
C PRO A 244 14.82 17.25 5.53
N ARG A 245 14.43 17.31 6.81
CA ARG A 245 14.62 16.22 7.77
C ARG A 245 13.40 15.31 7.91
N GLN A 246 12.30 15.60 7.20
CA GLN A 246 11.12 14.76 7.19
C GLN A 246 10.47 14.73 5.81
N TRP A 247 9.99 13.54 5.44
CA TRP A 247 9.25 13.27 4.22
C TRP A 247 7.92 12.58 4.55
N ASP A 248 6.80 13.19 4.18
CA ASP A 248 5.48 12.58 4.31
C ASP A 248 4.97 12.15 2.94
N THR A 249 4.80 10.85 2.73
CA THR A 249 4.19 10.31 1.52
C THR A 249 2.71 10.11 1.75
N LYS A 250 1.89 10.65 0.86
CA LYS A 250 0.47 10.34 0.73
C LYS A 250 0.24 9.56 -0.55
N ARG A 251 -0.67 8.60 -0.48
CA ARG A 251 -1.22 7.92 -1.65
C ARG A 251 -2.73 8.05 -1.60
N VAL A 252 -3.36 8.31 -2.73
CA VAL A 252 -4.83 8.49 -2.83
C VAL A 252 -5.40 9.53 -1.84
N GLY A 253 -4.64 10.60 -1.60
CA GLY A 253 -4.99 11.66 -0.66
C GLY A 253 -4.84 11.28 0.83
N LYS A 254 -4.35 10.09 1.14
CA LYS A 254 -4.22 9.57 2.51
C LYS A 254 -2.76 9.38 2.91
N PRO A 255 -2.40 9.64 4.18
CA PRO A 255 -1.07 9.33 4.70
C PRO A 255 -0.72 7.86 4.48
N TYR A 256 0.49 7.61 3.95
CA TYR A 256 0.99 6.26 3.65
C TYR A 256 2.26 5.94 4.46
N LYS A 257 3.26 6.84 4.42
CA LYS A 257 4.45 6.72 5.27
C LYS A 257 5.00 8.08 5.63
N ARG A 258 5.57 8.19 6.83
CA ARG A 258 6.38 9.33 7.28
C ARG A 258 7.79 8.85 7.52
N MET A 259 8.75 9.46 6.85
CA MET A 259 10.17 9.18 7.03
C MET A 259 10.82 10.36 7.75
N THR A 260 11.43 10.10 8.90
CA THR A 260 12.15 11.11 9.70
C THR A 260 13.64 10.81 9.64
N VAL A 261 14.42 11.77 9.14
CA VAL A 261 15.89 11.68 9.05
C VAL A 261 16.48 11.97 10.42
N LEU A 262 17.07 10.93 11.03
CA LEU A 262 17.82 10.99 12.28
C LEU A 262 19.26 11.45 12.04
N GLY A 263 19.83 11.10 10.89
CA GLY A 263 21.17 11.49 10.47
C GLY A 263 21.35 11.36 8.96
N ALA A 264 22.23 12.18 8.38
CA ALA A 264 22.55 12.13 6.97
C ALA A 264 24.00 12.55 6.73
N THR A 265 24.79 11.64 6.14
CA THR A 265 26.19 11.86 5.78
C THR A 265 26.35 11.74 4.28
N PHE A 266 26.77 12.82 3.62
CA PHE A 266 26.95 12.85 2.17
C PHE A 266 28.39 12.53 1.79
N ASN A 267 28.56 11.83 0.67
CA ASN A 267 29.87 11.41 0.17
C ASN A 267 30.69 10.62 1.21
N ALA A 268 30.01 9.89 2.10
CA ALA A 268 30.65 9.05 3.09
C ALA A 268 31.49 7.96 2.40
N PRO A 269 32.68 7.61 2.94
CA PRO A 269 33.44 6.47 2.46
C PRO A 269 32.57 5.21 2.50
N MET A 270 32.64 4.43 1.44
CA MET A 270 31.80 3.25 1.26
C MET A 270 32.64 2.14 0.65
N ALA A 271 32.49 0.91 1.18
CA ALA A 271 33.15 -0.25 0.60
C ALA A 271 32.63 -0.47 -0.83
N ALA A 272 33.54 -0.77 -1.76
CA ALA A 272 33.23 -0.84 -3.19
C ALA A 272 32.16 -1.89 -3.53
N ASP A 273 32.05 -2.94 -2.72
CA ASP A 273 31.12 -4.06 -2.85
C ASP A 273 29.81 -3.87 -2.05
N SER A 274 29.69 -2.82 -1.25
CA SER A 274 28.52 -2.65 -0.36
C SER A 274 27.20 -2.47 -1.10
N LEU A 275 27.24 -1.95 -2.33
CA LEU A 275 26.09 -1.78 -3.22
C LEU A 275 25.99 -2.88 -4.28
N ALA A 276 26.77 -3.95 -4.15
CA ALA A 276 26.79 -5.06 -5.10
C ALA A 276 26.23 -6.34 -4.46
N PHE A 277 25.76 -7.24 -5.32
CA PHE A 277 25.47 -8.63 -5.00
C PHE A 277 25.99 -9.51 -6.16
N PRO A 278 26.25 -10.81 -5.93
CA PRO A 278 26.81 -11.70 -6.94
C PRO A 278 26.01 -11.73 -8.26
N ASP A 279 26.69 -11.88 -9.41
CA ASP A 279 26.02 -11.92 -10.72
C ASP A 279 25.06 -13.12 -10.88
N THR A 280 25.31 -14.20 -10.15
CA THR A 280 24.40 -15.34 -10.04
C THR A 280 23.06 -14.93 -9.41
N VAL A 281 23.08 -14.05 -8.40
CA VAL A 281 21.89 -13.45 -7.78
C VAL A 281 21.19 -12.52 -8.77
N ARG A 282 21.94 -11.71 -9.53
CA ARG A 282 21.38 -10.85 -10.59
C ARG A 282 20.64 -11.68 -11.64
N THR A 283 21.26 -12.74 -12.14
CA THR A 283 20.67 -13.64 -13.16
C THR A 283 19.38 -14.28 -12.64
N LEU A 284 19.41 -14.74 -11.38
CA LEU A 284 18.23 -15.27 -10.71
C LEU A 284 17.13 -14.20 -10.57
N ALA A 285 17.48 -12.97 -10.17
CA ALA A 285 16.54 -11.87 -10.02
C ALA A 285 15.93 -11.41 -11.35
N LEU A 286 16.69 -11.44 -12.45
CA LEU A 286 16.14 -11.17 -13.79
C LEU A 286 15.13 -12.24 -14.23
N THR A 287 15.32 -13.48 -13.78
CA THR A 287 14.42 -14.60 -14.10
C THR A 287 13.16 -14.59 -13.25
N LEU A 288 13.30 -14.33 -11.94
CA LEU A 288 12.21 -14.46 -10.95
C LEU A 288 11.58 -13.13 -10.56
N GLY A 289 12.38 -12.07 -10.45
CA GLY A 289 12.00 -10.79 -9.85
C GLY A 289 11.13 -9.91 -10.74
N ARG A 290 10.97 -10.23 -12.03
CA ARG A 290 10.19 -9.41 -12.99
C ARG A 290 8.67 -9.55 -12.89
N LYS A 291 8.18 -10.53 -12.13
CA LYS A 291 6.75 -10.76 -11.93
C LYS A 291 6.21 -9.79 -10.87
N PRO A 292 4.97 -9.29 -10.96
CA PRO A 292 4.32 -8.58 -9.87
C PRO A 292 4.42 -9.35 -8.55
N MET A 293 4.50 -8.68 -7.40
CA MET A 293 4.63 -9.33 -6.08
C MET A 293 3.45 -10.25 -5.75
N GLY A 294 2.31 -9.99 -6.38
CA GLY A 294 1.17 -10.86 -6.29
C GLY A 294 1.04 -11.91 -7.38
N ASP A 295 1.87 -11.92 -8.41
CA ASP A 295 1.83 -12.91 -9.49
C ASP A 295 2.45 -14.24 -9.03
N LEU A 296 1.70 -14.93 -8.18
CA LEU A 296 2.11 -16.19 -7.56
C LEU A 296 1.28 -17.35 -8.10
N PRO A 297 1.88 -18.51 -8.35
CA PRO A 297 1.10 -19.69 -8.70
C PRO A 297 0.14 -20.02 -7.53
N ILE A 298 -1.12 -20.29 -7.87
CA ILE A 298 -2.07 -20.90 -6.95
C ILE A 298 -2.14 -22.37 -7.34
N ASP A 299 -1.12 -23.11 -6.93
CA ASP A 299 -0.95 -24.54 -7.22
C ASP A 299 -1.46 -25.43 -6.08
N SER A 300 -1.65 -24.86 -4.88
CA SER A 300 -1.94 -25.58 -3.65
C SER A 300 -3.15 -25.00 -2.91
N GLY A 301 -4.35 -25.30 -3.43
CA GLY A 301 -5.58 -25.18 -2.66
C GLY A 301 -5.76 -26.39 -1.73
N VAL A 302 -6.08 -26.15 -0.46
CA VAL A 302 -6.41 -27.23 0.48
C VAL A 302 -7.90 -27.25 0.72
N VAL A 303 -8.51 -28.37 0.33
CA VAL A 303 -9.92 -28.66 0.59
C VAL A 303 -10.08 -29.00 2.08
N VAL A 304 -10.99 -28.32 2.76
CA VAL A 304 -11.30 -28.48 4.19
C VAL A 304 -12.81 -28.51 4.41
N ALA A 305 -13.23 -28.75 5.66
CA ALA A 305 -14.64 -28.77 6.07
C ALA A 305 -15.51 -29.66 5.16
N ASN A 306 -15.11 -30.94 5.03
CA ASN A 306 -15.82 -31.96 4.24
C ASN A 306 -16.03 -31.59 2.76
N GLY A 307 -15.07 -30.88 2.15
CA GLY A 307 -15.19 -30.52 0.74
C GLY A 307 -15.94 -29.23 0.46
N ALA A 308 -16.39 -28.51 1.49
CA ALA A 308 -17.20 -27.30 1.33
C ALA A 308 -16.41 -25.99 1.44
N VAL A 309 -15.15 -26.04 1.88
CA VAL A 309 -14.26 -24.87 1.94
C VAL A 309 -12.95 -25.23 1.26
N VAL A 310 -12.40 -24.31 0.49
CA VAL A 310 -11.05 -24.39 -0.06
C VAL A 310 -10.25 -23.24 0.52
N GLN A 311 -9.11 -23.53 1.14
CA GLN A 311 -8.17 -22.51 1.59
C GLN A 311 -7.03 -22.40 0.59
N PHE A 312 -6.74 -21.19 0.13
CA PHE A 312 -5.51 -20.91 -0.61
C PHE A 312 -4.46 -20.39 0.35
N TYR A 313 -3.23 -20.86 0.19
CA TYR A 313 -2.12 -20.37 0.98
C TYR A 313 -1.36 -19.27 0.24
N GLY A 314 -0.87 -18.32 1.04
CA GLY A 314 0.06 -17.32 0.61
C GLY A 314 -0.54 -15.95 0.33
N ALA A 315 0.09 -14.91 0.89
CA ALA A 315 -0.18 -13.55 0.45
C ALA A 315 0.45 -13.35 -0.95
N PRO A 316 -0.28 -12.80 -1.92
CA PRO A 316 -1.56 -12.13 -1.80
C PRO A 316 -2.67 -12.91 -2.54
N SER A 317 -2.87 -14.20 -2.25
CA SER A 317 -3.99 -15.00 -2.75
C SER A 317 -5.31 -14.65 -2.04
N PRO A 318 -6.47 -14.96 -2.64
CA PRO A 318 -7.74 -15.00 -1.91
C PRO A 318 -7.61 -15.79 -0.61
N ALA A 319 -8.40 -15.45 0.42
CA ALA A 319 -8.38 -16.25 1.65
C ALA A 319 -8.85 -17.70 1.36
N GLY A 320 -9.76 -17.85 0.39
CA GLY A 320 -10.19 -19.13 -0.12
C GLY A 320 -11.52 -19.07 -0.87
N ALA A 321 -12.26 -20.16 -0.83
CA ALA A 321 -13.59 -20.27 -1.39
C ALA A 321 -14.51 -21.08 -0.48
N VAL A 322 -15.80 -20.78 -0.51
CA VAL A 322 -16.84 -21.55 0.18
C VAL A 322 -17.89 -22.02 -0.82
N ARG A 323 -18.31 -23.27 -0.70
CA ARG A 323 -19.34 -23.87 -1.54
C ARG A 323 -20.72 -23.45 -1.03
N VAL A 324 -21.56 -23.00 -1.96
CA VAL A 324 -22.96 -22.64 -1.72
C VAL A 324 -23.78 -23.25 -2.86
N GLY A 325 -24.59 -24.25 -2.56
CA GLY A 325 -25.23 -25.10 -3.56
C GLY A 325 -24.22 -25.80 -4.48
N ASP A 326 -24.43 -25.64 -5.79
CA ASP A 326 -23.58 -26.18 -6.85
C ASP A 326 -22.51 -25.18 -7.32
N ALA A 327 -22.18 -24.15 -6.53
CA ALA A 327 -21.19 -23.15 -6.93
C ALA A 327 -20.25 -22.73 -5.80
N TRP A 328 -19.06 -22.29 -6.20
CA TRP A 328 -18.06 -21.70 -5.31
C TRP A 328 -18.24 -20.19 -5.21
N HIS A 329 -18.03 -19.65 -4.01
CA HIS A 329 -17.93 -18.22 -3.75
C HIS A 329 -16.51 -17.92 -3.29
N LEU A 330 -15.78 -17.09 -4.03
CA LEU A 330 -14.45 -16.67 -3.62
C LEU A 330 -14.56 -15.70 -2.45
N VAL A 331 -13.88 -16.02 -1.34
CA VAL A 331 -13.94 -15.27 -0.09
C VAL A 331 -12.65 -14.50 0.11
N ASP A 332 -12.80 -13.19 0.16
CA ASP A 332 -11.77 -12.16 0.14
C ASP A 332 -10.80 -12.29 -1.00
N GLY A 333 -10.49 -11.15 -1.60
CA GLY A 333 -9.54 -11.11 -2.68
C GLY A 333 -8.15 -10.96 -2.13
N GLY A 334 -7.26 -11.75 -2.72
CA GLY A 334 -5.89 -11.33 -2.88
C GLY A 334 -5.77 -9.90 -3.39
N ASN A 335 -4.55 -9.39 -3.45
CA ASN A 335 -4.35 -8.00 -3.82
C ASN A 335 -4.38 -7.73 -5.35
N LEU A 336 -4.40 -8.79 -6.18
CA LEU A 336 -4.46 -8.72 -7.63
C LEU A 336 -5.60 -9.56 -8.23
N ALA A 337 -6.28 -9.03 -9.26
CA ALA A 337 -7.39 -9.72 -9.93
C ALA A 337 -6.94 -11.05 -10.56
N LEU A 338 -5.68 -11.11 -11.03
CA LEU A 338 -5.03 -12.32 -11.53
C LEU A 338 -5.07 -13.48 -10.51
N ASN A 339 -4.99 -13.18 -9.22
CA ASN A 339 -5.02 -14.22 -8.18
C ASN A 339 -6.42 -14.77 -7.98
N ALA A 340 -7.45 -13.93 -8.09
CA ALA A 340 -8.83 -14.40 -8.09
C ALA A 340 -9.13 -15.25 -9.33
N GLU A 341 -8.60 -14.87 -10.50
CA GLU A 341 -8.71 -15.66 -11.73
C GLU A 341 -8.06 -17.04 -11.60
N ARG A 342 -6.83 -17.10 -11.08
CA ARG A 342 -6.12 -18.37 -10.83
C ARG A 342 -6.83 -19.22 -9.80
N ALA A 343 -7.34 -18.64 -8.73
CA ALA A 343 -8.13 -19.35 -7.74
C ALA A 343 -9.40 -19.94 -8.34
N ALA A 344 -10.12 -19.17 -9.18
CA ALA A 344 -11.30 -19.67 -9.89
C ALA A 344 -10.95 -20.81 -10.87
N ALA A 345 -9.84 -20.69 -11.59
CA ALA A 345 -9.35 -21.74 -12.49
C ALA A 345 -8.95 -23.01 -11.73
N TRP A 346 -8.25 -22.86 -10.59
CA TRP A 346 -7.89 -23.98 -9.73
C TRP A 346 -9.14 -24.70 -9.21
N LEU A 347 -10.17 -23.96 -8.77
CA LEU A 347 -11.44 -24.54 -8.32
C LEU A 347 -12.13 -25.31 -9.44
N ALA A 348 -12.17 -24.76 -10.65
CA ALA A 348 -12.78 -25.44 -11.79
C ALA A 348 -12.08 -26.76 -12.13
N ALA A 349 -10.76 -26.84 -11.92
CA ALA A 349 -9.97 -28.03 -12.23
C ALA A 349 -9.89 -29.06 -11.09
N ASN A 350 -9.98 -28.63 -9.83
CA ASN A 350 -9.61 -29.47 -8.67
C ASN A 350 -10.70 -29.58 -7.59
N ALA A 351 -11.72 -28.72 -7.60
CA ALA A 351 -12.69 -28.72 -6.51
C ALA A 351 -13.58 -29.98 -6.54
N PRO A 352 -13.87 -30.58 -5.38
CA PRO A 352 -14.65 -31.82 -5.32
C PRO A 352 -16.13 -31.62 -5.67
N GLY A 353 -16.70 -32.59 -6.40
CA GLY A 353 -18.12 -32.70 -6.72
C GLY A 353 -18.57 -31.88 -7.93
N ASP A 354 -19.87 -31.89 -8.21
CA ASP A 354 -20.47 -31.34 -9.45
C ASP A 354 -20.60 -29.80 -9.46
N ALA A 355 -19.73 -29.09 -8.75
CA ALA A 355 -19.83 -27.63 -8.68
C ALA A 355 -19.54 -27.00 -10.05
N LYS A 356 -20.43 -26.15 -10.56
CA LYS A 356 -20.37 -25.52 -11.89
C LYS A 356 -19.40 -24.34 -11.98
N GLY A 357 -18.38 -24.31 -11.13
CA GLY A 357 -17.39 -23.23 -11.03
C GLY A 357 -17.73 -22.16 -9.98
N THR A 358 -17.25 -20.94 -10.21
CA THR A 358 -17.40 -19.83 -9.23
C THR A 358 -18.57 -18.92 -9.58
N ALA A 359 -19.50 -18.69 -8.66
CA ALA A 359 -20.69 -17.85 -8.89
C ALA A 359 -20.48 -16.37 -8.54
N ALA A 360 -19.76 -16.07 -7.46
CA ALA A 360 -19.63 -14.71 -6.95
C ALA A 360 -18.35 -14.52 -6.13
N ALA A 361 -18.08 -13.26 -5.78
CA ALA A 361 -17.07 -12.84 -4.84
C ALA A 361 -17.70 -12.31 -3.54
N ILE A 362 -17.03 -12.52 -2.41
CA ILE A 362 -17.41 -11.97 -1.11
C ILE A 362 -16.21 -11.22 -0.54
N VAL A 363 -16.37 -9.92 -0.26
CA VAL A 363 -15.35 -9.05 0.35
C VAL A 363 -15.76 -8.78 1.79
N THR A 364 -15.03 -9.37 2.72
CA THR A 364 -15.39 -9.39 4.14
C THR A 364 -14.65 -8.32 4.95
N SER A 365 -13.59 -7.74 4.39
CA SER A 365 -12.87 -6.60 4.98
C SER A 365 -13.41 -5.24 4.53
N ASN A 366 -12.89 -4.16 5.14
CA ASN A 366 -13.10 -2.77 4.72
C ASN A 366 -12.02 -2.26 3.75
N ARG A 367 -11.23 -3.17 3.17
CA ARG A 367 -10.14 -2.82 2.25
C ARG A 367 -10.59 -2.97 0.80
N PRO A 368 -9.96 -2.25 -0.15
CA PRO A 368 -10.12 -2.56 -1.55
C PRO A 368 -9.70 -4.02 -1.78
N ALA A 369 -10.51 -4.77 -2.52
CA ALA A 369 -10.27 -6.19 -2.76
C ALA A 369 -10.32 -6.47 -4.26
N SER A 370 -9.24 -7.01 -4.80
CA SER A 370 -9.13 -7.23 -6.25
C SER A 370 -10.03 -8.37 -6.77
N VAL A 371 -10.55 -9.21 -5.89
CA VAL A 371 -11.60 -10.19 -6.24
C VAL A 371 -12.85 -9.50 -6.76
N ALA A 372 -13.15 -8.28 -6.30
CA ALA A 372 -14.25 -7.48 -6.85
C ALA A 372 -13.95 -7.06 -8.30
N LEU A 373 -12.70 -6.73 -8.62
CA LEU A 373 -12.27 -6.40 -9.98
C LEU A 373 -12.37 -7.61 -10.90
N TRP A 374 -11.93 -8.78 -10.45
CA TRP A 374 -12.12 -10.04 -11.18
C TRP A 374 -13.61 -10.33 -11.41
N ALA A 375 -14.44 -10.24 -10.35
CA ALA A 375 -15.86 -10.51 -10.46
C ALA A 375 -16.56 -9.55 -11.43
N ALA A 376 -16.25 -8.26 -11.37
CA ALA A 376 -16.77 -7.26 -12.30
C ALA A 376 -16.42 -7.58 -13.76
N ARG A 377 -15.17 -7.98 -14.05
CA ARG A 377 -14.73 -8.40 -15.39
C ARG A 377 -15.38 -9.70 -15.86
N ALA A 378 -15.63 -10.62 -14.94
CA ALA A 378 -16.28 -11.90 -15.21
C ALA A 378 -17.82 -11.83 -15.23
N GLY A 379 -18.42 -10.64 -15.10
CA GLY A 379 -19.87 -10.47 -15.03
C GLY A 379 -20.53 -11.11 -13.80
N LYS A 380 -19.77 -11.30 -12.72
CA LYS A 380 -20.21 -11.93 -11.47
C LYS A 380 -20.58 -10.90 -10.42
N ARG A 381 -21.40 -11.32 -9.45
CA ARG A 381 -21.76 -10.49 -8.30
C ARG A 381 -20.62 -10.40 -7.30
N THR A 382 -20.51 -9.26 -6.62
CA THR A 382 -19.63 -9.06 -5.46
C THR A 382 -20.46 -8.64 -4.26
N TYR A 383 -20.44 -9.44 -3.20
CA TYR A 383 -21.05 -9.08 -1.91
C TYR A 383 -20.01 -8.36 -1.05
N VAL A 384 -20.37 -7.22 -0.47
CA VAL A 384 -19.45 -6.39 0.33
C VAL A 384 -20.11 -5.85 1.59
N SER A 385 -19.32 -5.69 2.66
CA SER A 385 -19.78 -4.97 3.86
C SER A 385 -20.11 -3.50 3.56
N PRO A 386 -20.97 -2.85 4.36
CA PRO A 386 -21.18 -1.40 4.25
C PRO A 386 -19.87 -0.60 4.36
N ALA A 387 -18.96 -1.04 5.23
CA ALA A 387 -17.65 -0.41 5.42
C ALA A 387 -16.70 -0.61 4.23
N GLY A 388 -16.78 -1.74 3.52
CA GLY A 388 -15.96 -2.05 2.35
C GLY A 388 -16.52 -1.52 1.02
N ALA A 389 -17.77 -1.08 0.99
CA ALA A 389 -18.46 -0.73 -0.26
C ALA A 389 -17.78 0.41 -1.03
N GLU A 390 -17.51 1.54 -0.38
CA GLU A 390 -16.84 2.67 -1.03
C GLU A 390 -15.36 2.38 -1.41
N PRO A 391 -14.55 1.75 -0.54
CA PRO A 391 -13.23 1.23 -0.91
C PRO A 391 -13.22 0.42 -2.21
N VAL A 392 -14.15 -0.53 -2.33
CA VAL A 392 -14.29 -1.39 -3.51
C VAL A 392 -14.74 -0.59 -4.73
N ARG A 393 -15.72 0.32 -4.58
CA ARG A 393 -16.15 1.20 -5.69
C ARG A 393 -15.02 2.07 -6.22
N GLN A 394 -14.20 2.63 -5.33
CA GLN A 394 -13.04 3.45 -5.73
C GLN A 394 -12.03 2.64 -6.52
N ALA A 395 -11.70 1.43 -6.07
CA ALA A 395 -10.82 0.54 -6.80
C ALA A 395 -11.40 0.20 -8.19
N LEU A 396 -12.66 -0.23 -8.27
CA LEU A 396 -13.32 -0.53 -9.54
C LEU A 396 -13.27 0.67 -10.51
N ARG A 397 -13.59 1.88 -10.05
CA ARG A 397 -13.51 3.10 -10.88
C ARG A 397 -12.10 3.38 -11.40
N ARG A 398 -11.07 3.22 -10.56
CA ARG A 398 -9.67 3.45 -10.96
C ARG A 398 -9.16 2.44 -11.99
N PHE A 399 -9.71 1.23 -11.97
CA PHE A 399 -9.45 0.21 -12.98
C PHE A 399 -10.42 0.24 -14.17
N GLY A 400 -11.31 1.24 -14.26
CA GLY A 400 -12.30 1.34 -15.33
C GLY A 400 -13.33 0.20 -15.35
N ALA A 401 -13.54 -0.48 -14.22
CA ALA A 401 -14.46 -1.60 -14.10
C ALA A 401 -15.87 -1.16 -13.65
N PRO A 402 -16.93 -1.85 -14.11
CA PRO A 402 -18.29 -1.53 -13.73
C PRO A 402 -18.56 -1.81 -12.24
N THR A 403 -19.47 -1.04 -11.65
CA THR A 403 -19.91 -1.23 -10.25
C THR A 403 -21.29 -1.89 -10.14
N THR A 404 -21.95 -2.19 -11.26
CA THR A 404 -23.32 -2.74 -11.31
C THR A 404 -23.48 -4.10 -10.63
N GLY A 405 -22.42 -4.90 -10.56
CA GLY A 405 -22.40 -6.19 -9.87
C GLY A 405 -22.14 -6.11 -8.36
N LEU A 406 -21.92 -4.91 -7.81
CA LEU A 406 -21.59 -4.71 -6.39
C LEU A 406 -22.86 -4.66 -5.53
N GLN A 407 -23.02 -5.62 -4.63
CA GLN A 407 -24.14 -5.74 -3.70
C GLN A 407 -23.68 -5.46 -2.26
N VAL A 408 -24.13 -4.34 -1.71
CA VAL A 408 -23.88 -3.99 -0.30
C VAL A 408 -24.80 -4.81 0.59
N VAL A 409 -24.22 -5.59 1.50
CA VAL A 409 -24.94 -6.39 2.49
C VAL A 409 -25.28 -5.46 3.65
N ALA A 410 -26.49 -4.89 3.68
CA ALA A 410 -26.90 -3.97 4.75
C ALA A 410 -27.46 -4.68 5.99
N ARG A 411 -27.95 -5.91 5.82
CA ARG A 411 -28.52 -6.78 6.85
C ARG A 411 -28.14 -8.22 6.57
N GLY A 412 -28.29 -9.08 7.57
CA GLY A 412 -28.05 -10.50 7.41
C GLY A 412 -28.96 -11.13 6.35
N GLN A 413 -28.38 -11.98 5.51
CA GLN A 413 -29.10 -12.69 4.44
C GLN A 413 -28.47 -14.05 4.16
N TRP A 414 -29.28 -14.97 3.65
CA TRP A 414 -28.81 -16.25 3.12
C TRP A 414 -28.40 -16.08 1.64
N LEU A 415 -27.26 -16.67 1.29
CA LEU A 415 -26.91 -17.03 -0.08
C LEU A 415 -27.17 -18.53 -0.27
N GLY A 416 -27.83 -18.92 -1.36
CA GLY A 416 -28.20 -20.32 -1.63
C GLY A 416 -29.69 -20.61 -1.43
N ALA A 417 -30.13 -21.79 -1.84
CA ALA A 417 -31.55 -22.17 -1.93
C ALA A 417 -32.03 -23.17 -0.85
N GLY A 418 -31.28 -23.37 0.25
CA GLY A 418 -31.71 -24.30 1.31
C GLY A 418 -30.75 -24.43 2.49
N ALA A 419 -31.25 -24.83 3.66
CA ALA A 419 -30.53 -24.72 4.94
C ALA A 419 -29.18 -25.47 5.04
N ARG A 420 -28.95 -26.51 4.22
CA ARG A 420 -27.70 -27.30 4.24
C ARG A 420 -26.62 -26.77 3.30
N ASP A 421 -27.00 -26.11 2.22
CA ASP A 421 -26.09 -25.60 1.19
C ASP A 421 -26.14 -24.07 1.07
N SER A 422 -26.40 -23.40 2.20
CA SER A 422 -26.49 -21.95 2.27
C SER A 422 -25.38 -21.35 3.11
N LEU A 423 -25.00 -20.13 2.75
CA LEU A 423 -24.08 -19.29 3.48
C LEU A 423 -24.85 -18.08 4.03
N TRP A 424 -24.86 -17.93 5.34
CA TRP A 424 -25.30 -16.69 5.95
C TRP A 424 -24.19 -15.66 5.88
N ILE A 425 -24.51 -14.46 5.42
CA ILE A 425 -23.61 -13.31 5.43
C ILE A 425 -24.28 -12.15 6.14
N GLU A 426 -23.54 -11.45 7.00
CA GLU A 426 -24.05 -10.25 7.67
C GLU A 426 -22.97 -9.24 8.02
N PRO A 427 -23.33 -7.96 8.19
CA PRO A 427 -22.39 -6.97 8.71
C PRO A 427 -22.02 -7.27 10.15
N ILE A 428 -20.75 -7.08 10.47
CA ILE A 428 -20.25 -7.07 11.85
C ILE A 428 -19.47 -5.79 12.11
N GLY A 429 -19.73 -5.17 13.27
CA GLY A 429 -18.95 -4.03 13.77
C GLY A 429 -17.80 -4.53 14.65
N LEU A 430 -16.60 -4.03 14.39
CA LEU A 430 -15.39 -4.32 15.16
C LEU A 430 -14.74 -3.01 15.62
N ALA A 431 -13.78 -3.11 16.55
CA ALA A 431 -13.12 -1.92 17.12
C ALA A 431 -12.47 -1.04 16.04
N ASN A 432 -11.91 -1.68 15.01
CA ASN A 432 -11.15 -1.02 13.95
C ASN A 432 -11.94 -0.83 12.63
N GLY A 433 -13.25 -1.11 12.60
CA GLY A 433 -14.00 -1.04 11.34
C GLY A 433 -15.27 -1.88 11.31
N GLY A 434 -15.83 -2.02 10.12
CA GLY A 434 -16.88 -3.00 9.83
C GLY A 434 -16.37 -4.06 8.86
N GLY A 435 -17.00 -5.22 8.88
CA GLY A 435 -16.73 -6.31 7.94
C GLY A 435 -17.98 -7.13 7.65
N LEU A 436 -17.79 -8.27 7.00
CA LEU A 436 -18.79 -9.33 6.95
C LEU A 436 -18.41 -10.47 7.89
N LEU A 437 -19.41 -11.00 8.59
CA LEU A 437 -19.37 -12.30 9.24
C LEU A 437 -20.07 -13.30 8.33
N LEU A 438 -19.35 -14.39 8.04
CA LEU A 438 -19.82 -15.51 7.23
C LEU A 438 -20.14 -16.65 8.17
N TYR A 439 -21.24 -17.36 7.93
CA TYR A 439 -21.60 -18.57 8.68
C TYR A 439 -22.17 -19.63 7.74
N ALA A 440 -21.59 -20.82 7.79
CA ALA A 440 -22.00 -21.98 7.01
C ALA A 440 -22.48 -23.08 7.98
N PRO A 441 -23.80 -23.28 8.16
CA PRO A 441 -24.35 -24.14 9.21
C PRO A 441 -23.95 -25.60 9.09
N ALA A 442 -23.99 -26.15 7.87
CA ALA A 442 -23.66 -27.56 7.63
C ALA A 442 -22.19 -27.88 7.95
N GLN A 443 -21.32 -26.88 7.90
CA GLN A 443 -19.90 -26.99 8.20
C GLN A 443 -19.58 -26.55 9.63
N ARG A 444 -20.57 -26.06 10.40
CA ARG A 444 -20.39 -25.44 11.71
C ARG A 444 -19.20 -24.47 11.71
N TRP A 445 -19.12 -23.65 10.67
CA TRP A 445 -17.97 -22.81 10.37
C TRP A 445 -18.39 -21.34 10.26
N ALA A 446 -17.57 -20.44 10.80
CA ALA A 446 -17.71 -19.01 10.55
C ALA A 446 -16.38 -18.36 10.17
N TYR A 447 -16.43 -17.20 9.53
CA TYR A 447 -15.25 -16.44 9.12
C TYR A 447 -15.50 -14.94 9.06
N SER A 448 -14.46 -14.17 9.36
CA SER A 448 -14.39 -12.75 9.00
C SER A 448 -12.94 -12.30 8.84
N ALA A 449 -12.60 -11.69 7.71
CA ALA A 449 -11.27 -11.09 7.52
C ALA A 449 -11.06 -9.82 8.35
N ALA A 450 -12.13 -9.26 8.90
CA ALA A 450 -12.04 -8.06 9.72
C ALA A 450 -11.45 -8.35 11.11
N VAL A 451 -11.32 -9.63 11.50
CA VAL A 451 -10.62 -10.06 12.72
C VAL A 451 -9.12 -9.82 12.59
N SER A 452 -8.65 -8.75 13.23
CA SER A 452 -7.27 -8.26 13.11
C SER A 452 -6.54 -8.16 14.46
N ALA A 453 -7.24 -8.49 15.55
CA ALA A 453 -6.73 -8.48 16.91
C ALA A 453 -7.43 -9.56 17.76
N PRO A 454 -6.81 -10.02 18.86
CA PRO A 454 -7.46 -10.96 19.78
C PRO A 454 -8.84 -10.49 20.28
N SER A 455 -9.02 -9.18 20.51
CA SER A 455 -10.31 -8.61 20.89
C SER A 455 -11.39 -8.76 19.82
N ASP A 456 -11.02 -8.73 18.54
CA ASP A 456 -11.96 -8.93 17.43
C ASP A 456 -12.48 -10.38 17.40
N VAL A 457 -11.66 -11.36 17.81
CA VAL A 457 -12.06 -12.77 17.93
C VAL A 457 -13.20 -12.90 18.95
N GLN A 458 -13.09 -12.21 20.09
CA GLN A 458 -14.14 -12.22 21.12
C GLN A 458 -15.44 -11.61 20.59
N LEU A 459 -15.38 -10.50 19.86
CA LEU A 459 -16.57 -9.88 19.26
C LEU A 459 -17.27 -10.80 18.27
N VAL A 460 -16.50 -11.53 17.45
CA VAL A 460 -17.05 -12.56 16.55
C VAL A 460 -17.68 -13.69 17.34
N ALA A 461 -16.99 -14.20 18.37
CA ALA A 461 -17.51 -15.26 19.25
C ALA A 461 -18.81 -14.82 19.94
N ASP A 462 -18.91 -13.58 20.40
CA ASP A 462 -20.12 -13.03 21.01
C ASP A 462 -21.27 -12.92 20.01
N ALA A 463 -20.99 -12.51 18.77
CA ALA A 463 -21.97 -12.45 17.70
C ALA A 463 -22.54 -13.86 17.39
N ILE A 464 -21.64 -14.85 17.28
CA ILE A 464 -22.00 -16.26 17.10
C ILE A 464 -22.89 -16.74 18.23
N ARG A 465 -22.50 -16.49 19.50
CA ARG A 465 -23.27 -16.90 20.69
C ARG A 465 -24.65 -16.25 20.74
N ARG A 466 -24.76 -14.94 20.48
CA ARG A 466 -26.05 -14.23 20.46
C ARG A 466 -27.02 -14.79 19.42
N ARG A 467 -26.50 -15.37 18.33
CA ARG A 467 -27.32 -16.01 17.29
C ARG A 467 -27.68 -17.46 17.59
N GLY A 468 -27.12 -18.06 18.64
CA GLY A 468 -27.28 -19.48 18.92
C GLY A 468 -26.68 -20.38 17.84
N TRP A 469 -25.69 -19.88 17.08
CA TRP A 469 -25.06 -20.67 16.02
C TRP A 469 -24.13 -21.72 16.60
N ALA A 470 -24.31 -22.97 16.17
CA ALA A 470 -23.41 -24.05 16.50
C ALA A 470 -22.16 -23.97 15.62
N ILE A 471 -21.02 -23.61 16.21
CA ILE A 471 -19.74 -23.44 15.49
C ILE A 471 -18.66 -24.31 16.13
N GLU A 472 -17.93 -25.02 15.29
CA GLU A 472 -16.74 -25.80 15.64
C GLU A 472 -15.46 -25.08 15.25
N ARG A 473 -15.49 -24.27 14.18
CA ARG A 473 -14.31 -23.58 13.64
C ARG A 473 -14.59 -22.11 13.30
N VAL A 474 -13.65 -21.24 13.68
CA VAL A 474 -13.67 -19.81 13.33
C VAL A 474 -12.44 -19.47 12.50
N GLY A 475 -12.68 -19.12 11.24
CA GLY A 475 -11.69 -18.64 10.28
C GLY A 475 -11.31 -17.18 10.52
N VAL A 476 -10.03 -16.88 10.25
CA VAL A 476 -9.42 -15.54 10.36
C VAL A 476 -8.51 -15.27 9.16
N PRO A 477 -8.05 -14.03 8.90
CA PRO A 477 -7.08 -13.76 7.84
C PRO A 477 -5.89 -14.72 7.86
N GLY A 478 -5.55 -15.29 6.70
CA GLY A 478 -4.46 -16.28 6.54
C GLY A 478 -4.80 -17.71 7.01
N ARG A 479 -5.94 -17.93 7.66
CA ARG A 479 -6.43 -19.25 8.09
C ARG A 479 -7.94 -19.35 7.90
N LEU A 480 -8.41 -19.45 6.65
CA LEU A 480 -9.83 -19.54 6.32
C LEU A 480 -10.50 -20.76 6.97
N ALA A 481 -9.84 -21.92 6.97
CA ALA A 481 -10.33 -23.14 7.61
C ALA A 481 -10.61 -22.95 9.11
N GLY A 482 -9.93 -21.98 9.72
CA GLY A 482 -10.13 -21.58 11.10
C GLY A 482 -9.53 -22.48 12.14
N MET A 483 -9.51 -21.93 13.35
CA MET A 483 -9.10 -22.60 14.58
C MET A 483 -10.34 -23.18 15.28
N PRO A 484 -10.19 -24.15 16.20
CA PRO A 484 -11.30 -24.59 17.05
C PRO A 484 -11.98 -23.41 17.73
N ALA A 485 -13.30 -23.41 17.77
CA ALA A 485 -14.08 -22.35 18.40
C ALA A 485 -13.79 -22.28 19.92
N PRO A 486 -13.66 -21.08 20.52
CA PRO A 486 -13.47 -20.94 21.96
C PRO A 486 -14.65 -21.56 22.71
N GLY A 487 -14.39 -22.53 23.59
CA GLY A 487 -15.43 -23.19 24.40
C GLY A 487 -16.05 -24.45 23.81
N GLY A 488 -15.50 -25.01 22.72
CA GLY A 488 -15.82 -26.39 22.33
C GLY A 488 -15.43 -27.37 23.43
N ALA A 489 -16.23 -28.43 23.63
CA ALA A 489 -15.91 -29.50 24.57
C ALA A 489 -14.45 -29.99 24.32
N PRO A 490 -13.64 -30.21 25.36
CA PRO A 490 -12.21 -30.46 25.21
C PRO A 490 -11.95 -31.81 24.54
N GLY A 491 -11.91 -31.80 23.21
CA GLY A 491 -11.36 -32.88 22.37
C GLY A 491 -9.96 -32.50 21.93
N THR A 492 -8.96 -33.18 22.50
CA THR A 492 -7.56 -33.27 22.03
C THR A 492 -6.99 -32.03 21.35
N THR A 493 -6.56 -31.06 22.15
CA THR A 493 -5.83 -29.86 21.70
C THR A 493 -4.50 -30.26 21.02
N PRO A 494 -4.25 -29.88 19.75
CA PRO A 494 -2.90 -29.92 19.21
C PRO A 494 -2.10 -28.78 19.85
N ARG A 495 -0.93 -29.10 20.42
CA ARG A 495 0.05 -28.08 20.83
C ARG A 495 0.40 -27.21 19.63
N THR A 496 0.10 -25.92 19.69
CA THR A 496 0.57 -24.93 18.72
C THR A 496 1.62 -24.05 19.37
N SER A 497 2.85 -24.10 18.83
CA SER A 497 3.89 -23.09 19.03
C SER A 497 3.55 -21.87 18.17
N PHE A 498 3.62 -20.68 18.77
CA PHE A 498 3.48 -19.40 18.07
C PHE A 498 4.75 -19.04 17.30
#